data_AF-A0A5N8YT54-F1
#
_entry.id   AF-A0A5N8YT54-F1
#
_cell.length_a   1.000
_cell.length_b   1.000
_cell.length_c   1.000
_cell.angle_alpha   90.00
_cell.angle_beta   90.00
_cell.angle_gamma   90.00
#
_symmetry.space_group_name_H-M   'P 1'
#
loop_
_entity.id
_entity.type
_entity.pdbx_description
1 polymer ?
#
loop_
_entity_poly.entity_id
_entity_poly.type
_entity_poly.pdbx_seq_one_letter_code
_entity_poly.pdbx_strand_id
1 'polypeptide(L)' 'MATTSLIQVSEAAADKLSEILKEQGEDGGMLRVMVTPTPNGGFQHVLGVESDPKDDDIVI' A
#
# COMPACT_ATOMS: atom_id res chain seq x y z
N MET A 1 8.78 21.40 2.05
CA MET A 1 8.42 19.97 2.08
C MET A 1 6.98 19.88 1.64
N ALA A 2 6.72 19.62 0.35
CA ALA A 2 5.36 19.41 -0.14
C ALA A 2 5.02 17.95 0.10
N THR A 3 4.28 17.66 1.18
CA THR A 3 3.58 16.37 1.34
C THR A 3 2.39 16.38 0.39
N THR A 4 2.64 16.17 -0.90
CA THR A 4 1.57 15.93 -1.87
C THR A 4 0.82 14.69 -1.40
N SER A 5 -0.40 14.87 -0.89
CA SER A 5 -1.24 13.77 -0.43
C SER A 5 -1.71 12.97 -1.66
N LEU A 6 -0.86 12.05 -2.13
CA LEU A 6 -1.13 11.20 -3.30
C LEU A 6 -2.25 10.19 -2.99
N ILE A 7 -2.35 9.76 -1.74
CA ILE A 7 -3.31 8.76 -1.27
C ILE A 7 -3.76 9.17 0.13
N GLN A 8 -5.05 9.04 0.42
CA GLN A 8 -5.58 9.19 1.76
C GLN A 8 -5.83 7.80 2.36
N VAL A 9 -5.17 7.53 3.49
CA VAL A 9 -5.38 6.31 4.28
C VAL A 9 -6.33 6.65 5.42
N SER A 10 -7.42 5.90 5.54
CA SER A 10 -8.33 6.04 6.68
C SER A 10 -7.76 5.36 7.92
N GLU A 11 -8.14 5.83 9.10
CA GLU A 11 -7.74 5.23 10.38
C GLU A 11 -8.09 3.74 10.43
N ALA A 12 -9.32 3.37 10.03
CA ALA A 12 -9.76 1.97 9.97
C ALA A 12 -8.92 1.11 9.01
N ALA A 13 -8.40 1.68 7.91
CA ALA A 13 -7.54 0.95 6.99
C ALA A 13 -6.13 0.74 7.58
N ALA A 14 -5.59 1.74 8.29
CA ALA A 14 -4.32 1.63 9.00
C ALA A 14 -4.37 0.60 10.13
N ASP A 15 -5.47 0.59 10.90
CA ASP A 15 -5.72 -0.39 11.94
C ASP A 15 -5.79 -1.80 11.35
N LYS A 16 -6.53 -1.97 10.25
CA LYS A 16 -6.68 -3.29 9.62
C LYS A 16 -5.36 -3.80 9.04
N LEU A 17 -4.55 -2.92 8.46
CA LEU A 17 -3.20 -3.28 8.01
C LEU A 17 -2.34 -3.75 9.18
N SER A 18 -2.34 -3.01 10.28
CA SER A 18 -1.58 -3.35 11.49
C SER A 18 -1.99 -4.70 12.08
N GLU A 19 -3.28 -5.06 12.00
CA GLU A 19 -3.78 -6.38 12.39
C GLU A 19 -3.23 -7.48 11.46
N ILE A 20 -3.31 -7.28 10.14
CA ILE A 20 -2.83 -8.24 9.15
C ILE A 20 -1.32 -8.50 9.29
N LEU A 21 -0.52 -7.45 9.48
CA LEU A 21 0.93 -7.57 9.67
C LEU A 21 1.27 -8.44 10.88
N LYS A 22 0.56 -8.24 11.99
CA LYS A 22 0.72 -9.06 13.20
C LYS A 22 0.31 -10.51 12.99
N GLU A 23 -0.79 -10.76 12.27
CA GLU A 23 -1.26 -12.11 11.95
C GLU A 23 -0.26 -12.88 11.07
N GLN A 24 0.41 -12.18 10.16
CA GLN A 24 1.39 -12.75 9.24
C GLN A 24 2.80 -12.84 9.83
N GLY A 25 3.03 -12.27 11.02
CA GLY A 25 4.35 -12.21 11.64
C GLY A 25 5.33 -11.28 10.92
N GLU A 26 4.81 -10.35 10.10
CA GLU A 26 5.57 -9.38 9.33
C GLU A 26 5.62 -8.04 10.09
N ASP A 27 6.23 -8.06 11.28
CA ASP A 27 6.42 -6.85 12.08
C ASP A 27 7.29 -5.85 11.31
N GLY A 28 6.69 -4.74 10.89
CA GLY A 28 7.36 -3.69 10.10
C GLY A 28 7.17 -3.80 8.58
N GLY A 29 6.34 -4.73 8.10
CA GLY A 29 5.95 -4.78 6.68
C GLY A 29 5.20 -3.53 6.23
N MET A 30 5.30 -3.22 4.94
CA MET A 30 4.67 -2.07 4.30
C MET A 30 3.55 -2.50 3.36
N LEU A 31 2.49 -1.69 3.29
CA LEU A 31 1.45 -1.86 2.29
C LEU A 31 1.89 -1.24 0.97
N ARG A 32 2.13 -2.07 -0.03
CA ARG A 32 2.40 -1.63 -1.40
C ARG A 32 1.11 -1.55 -2.20
N VAL A 33 0.86 -0.38 -2.80
CA VAL A 33 -0.28 -0.13 -3.69
C VAL A 33 0.22 -0.08 -5.12
N MET A 34 -0.29 -0.97 -5.97
CA MET A 34 0.04 -1.03 -7.40
C MET A 34 -1.21 -0.80 -8.23
N VAL A 35 -1.03 -0.24 -9.42
CA VAL A 35 -2.12 -0.04 -10.39
C VAL A 35 -1.86 -0.91 -11.62
N THR A 36 -2.79 -1.80 -11.92
CA THR A 36 -2.72 -2.67 -13.10
C THR A 36 -3.80 -2.28 -14.10
N PRO A 37 -3.46 -1.96 -15.36
CA PRO A 37 -4.47 -1.66 -16.38
C PRO A 37 -5.28 -2.91 -16.72
N THR A 38 -6.56 -2.73 -17.05
CA THR A 38 -7.46 -3.81 -17.49
C THR A 38 -7.71 -3.70 -19.00
N PRO A 39 -8.04 -4.81 -19.69
CA PRO A 39 -8.19 -4.84 -21.16
C PRO A 39 -9.21 -3.84 -21.73
N ASN A 40 -10.17 -3.39 -20.92
CA ASN A 40 -11.25 -2.48 -21.35
C ASN A 40 -10.97 -1.01 -20.99
N GLY A 41 -9.70 -0.63 -20.78
CA GLY A 41 -9.30 0.75 -20.48
C GLY A 41 -9.57 1.18 -19.04
N GLY A 42 -9.88 0.24 -18.15
CA GLY A 42 -9.93 0.48 -16.71
C GLY A 42 -8.59 0.20 -16.05
N PHE A 43 -8.58 0.28 -14.72
CA PHE A 43 -7.45 -0.12 -13.90
C PHE A 43 -7.93 -0.75 -12.60
N GLN A 44 -7.07 -1.54 -11.98
CA GLN A 44 -7.30 -2.17 -10.69
C GLN A 44 -6.18 -1.79 -9.74
N HIS A 45 -6.55 -1.43 -8.51
CA HIS A 45 -5.60 -1.34 -7.42
C HIS A 45 -5.31 -2.74 -6.88
N VAL A 46 -4.04 -3.08 -6.78
CA VAL A 46 -3.55 -4.30 -6.15
C VAL A 46 -2.82 -3.90 -4.88
N LEU A 47 -3.19 -4.53 -3.77
CA LEU A 47 -2.59 -4.32 -2.47
C LEU A 47 -1.74 -5.54 -2.12
N GLY A 48 -0.51 -5.32 -1.69
CA GLY A 48 0.40 -6.36 -1.22
C GLY A 48 1.14 -5.90 0.02
N VAL A 49 1.55 -6.84 0.87
CA VAL A 49 2.50 -6.58 1.95
C VAL A 49 3.89 -6.88 1.43
N GLU A 50 4.82 -5.96 1.66
CA GLU A 50 6.21 -6.06 1.22
C GLU A 50 7.13 -5.61 2.36
N SER A 51 8.28 -6.27 2.53
CA SER A 51 9.24 -5.93 3.59
C SER A 51 10.05 -4.67 3.27
N ASP A 52 10.32 -4.43 1.98
CA ASP A 52 11.17 -3.34 1.49
C ASP A 52 10.52 -2.60 0.31
N PRO A 53 10.67 -1.27 0.20
CA PRO A 53 10.18 -0.53 -0.95
C PRO A 53 11.09 -0.80 -2.15
N LYS A 54 10.53 -0.70 -3.36
CA LYS A 54 11.34 -0.71 -4.60
C LYS A 54 11.83 0.70 -4.94
N ASP A 55 12.86 0.77 -5.78
CA ASP A 55 13.49 2.04 -6.18
C ASP A 55 12.52 3.03 -6.84
N ASP A 56 11.43 2.54 -7.43
CA ASP A 56 10.39 3.32 -8.10
C ASP A 56 9.15 3.60 -7.24
N ASP A 57 9.11 3.09 -6.01
CA ASP A 57 8.01 3.32 -5.09
C ASP A 57 8.10 4.71 -4.45
N ILE A 58 6.94 5.32 -4.20
CA ILE A 58 6.84 6.53 -3.39
C ILE A 58 6.43 6.13 -1.98
N VAL A 59 7.32 6.31 -1.01
CA VAL A 59 7.08 6.03 0.41
C VAL A 59 6.45 7.25 1.08
N ILE A 60 5.36 7.04 1.82
CA ILE A 60 4.56 8.08 2.49
C ILE A 60 4.46 7.76 3.97
#